data_AF-A0A972VC92-F1
#
_entry.id   AF-A0A972VC92-F1
#
_cell.length_a   1.000
_cell.length_b   1.000
_cell.length_c   1.000
_cell.angle_alpha   90.00
_cell.angle_beta   90.00
_cell.angle_gamma   90.00
#
_symmetry.space_group_name_H-M   'P 1'
#
loop_
_entity.id
_entity.type
_entity.pdbx_description
1 polymer ?
#
loop_
_entity_poly.entity_id
_entity_poly.type
_entity_poly.pdbx_seq_one_letter_code
_entity_poly.pdbx_strand_id
1 'polypeptide(L)'
;MPRKPVIAIIDTNKEQFKYCQESLPKYRCLALFMVEGLVDMTSLPAQVEVMLVYAGKTQQETSEICQQIRCNSCTVNMPILLVVDRYDVTQSSIATQTDKADVILAPFKSEEL
;
A
#
# COMPACT_ATOMS: atom_id res chain seq x y z
N MET A 1 -13.12 -21.72 11.20
CA MET A 1 -12.00 -21.47 10.27
C MET A 1 -11.37 -20.14 10.65
N PRO A 2 -10.03 -20.04 10.81
CA PRO A 2 -9.40 -18.74 11.05
C PRO A 2 -9.67 -17.81 9.86
N ARG A 3 -10.05 -16.56 10.13
CA ARG A 3 -10.24 -15.55 9.08
C ARG A 3 -8.88 -15.19 8.49
N LYS A 4 -8.79 -15.07 7.17
CA LYS A 4 -7.56 -14.59 6.52
C LYS A 4 -7.27 -13.15 6.97
N PRO A 5 -6.01 -12.82 7.31
CA PRO A 5 -5.60 -11.45 7.59
C PRO A 5 -5.88 -10.54 6.39
N VAL A 6 -6.17 -9.27 6.62
CA VAL A 6 -6.53 -8.31 5.56
C VAL A 6 -5.35 -7.38 5.30
N ILE A 7 -5.05 -7.16 4.02
CA ILE A 7 -4.11 -6.15 3.56
C ILE A 7 -4.87 -5.12 2.75
N ALA A 8 -4.69 -3.85 3.07
CA ALA A 8 -5.21 -2.75 2.25
C ALA A 8 -4.18 -2.40 1.18
N ILE A 9 -4.61 -2.26 -0.07
CA ILE A 9 -3.77 -1.93 -1.21
C ILE A 9 -4.25 -0.59 -1.76
N ILE A 10 -3.36 0.39 -1.81
CA ILE A 10 -3.67 1.80 -2.02
C ILE A 10 -2.97 2.26 -3.28
N ASP A 11 -3.66 3.13 -4.03
CA ASP A 11 -3.17 3.74 -5.27
C ASP A 11 -2.72 2.72 -6.32
N THR A 12 -3.48 1.63 -6.41
CA THR A 12 -3.23 0.52 -7.33
C THR A 12 -4.14 0.60 -8.56
N ASN A 13 -3.61 0.21 -9.71
CA ASN A 13 -4.42 -0.10 -10.89
C ASN A 13 -4.96 -1.55 -10.83
N LYS A 14 -5.77 -1.94 -11.83
CA LYS A 14 -6.39 -3.28 -11.88
C LYS A 14 -5.37 -4.42 -11.97
N GLU A 15 -4.28 -4.22 -12.70
CA GLU A 15 -3.25 -5.24 -12.91
C GLU A 15 -2.40 -5.43 -11.66
N GLN A 16 -1.98 -4.34 -11.03
CA GLN A 16 -1.27 -4.33 -9.75
C GLN A 16 -2.11 -4.98 -8.63
N PHE A 17 -3.40 -4.67 -8.57
CA PHE A 17 -4.28 -5.25 -7.55
C PHE A 17 -4.44 -6.76 -7.76
N LYS A 18 -4.67 -7.18 -9.00
CA LYS A 18 -4.74 -8.59 -9.38
C LYS A 18 -3.43 -9.31 -9.04
N TYR A 19 -2.30 -8.69 -9.36
CA TYR A 19 -0.98 -9.20 -9.06
C TYR A 19 -0.78 -9.41 -7.54
N CYS A 20 -1.22 -8.47 -6.69
CA CYS A 20 -1.19 -8.68 -5.25
C CYS A 20 -2.07 -9.84 -4.80
N GLN A 21 -3.27 -9.99 -5.36
CA GLN A 21 -4.16 -11.11 -5.02
C GLN A 21 -3.52 -12.47 -5.35
N GLU A 22 -2.83 -12.56 -6.48
CA GLU A 22 -2.10 -13.75 -6.91
C GLU A 22 -0.84 -14.00 -6.06
N SER A 23 -0.13 -12.92 -5.70
CA SER A 23 1.13 -12.99 -4.97
C SER A 23 0.96 -13.16 -3.46
N LEU A 24 -0.24 -12.86 -2.91
CA LEU A 24 -0.57 -12.88 -1.48
C LEU A 24 -1.79 -13.76 -1.16
N PRO A 25 -1.81 -15.05 -1.56
CA PRO A 25 -2.99 -15.91 -1.43
C PRO A 25 -3.41 -16.19 0.01
N LYS A 26 -2.50 -15.98 0.98
CA LYS A 26 -2.75 -16.12 2.42
C LYS A 26 -3.57 -14.96 2.99
N TYR A 27 -3.54 -13.81 2.32
CA TYR A 27 -4.20 -12.59 2.76
C TYR A 27 -5.50 -12.38 1.98
N ARG A 28 -6.38 -11.55 2.53
CA ARG A 28 -7.50 -10.95 1.81
C ARG A 28 -7.10 -9.54 1.41
N CYS A 29 -6.91 -9.31 0.12
CA CYS A 29 -6.57 -7.99 -0.42
C CYS A 29 -7.82 -7.10 -0.53
N LEU A 30 -7.75 -5.88 -0.01
CA LEU A 30 -8.77 -4.84 -0.12
C LEU A 30 -8.18 -3.67 -0.92
N ALA A 31 -8.76 -3.34 -2.07
CA ALA A 31 -8.35 -2.15 -2.80
C ALA A 31 -8.97 -0.90 -2.14
N LEU A 32 -8.15 0.10 -1.90
CA LEU A 32 -8.58 1.45 -1.56
C LEU A 32 -8.18 2.39 -2.70
N PHE A 33 -9.16 3.15 -3.17
CA PHE A 33 -8.97 4.10 -4.26
C PHE A 33 -9.00 5.52 -3.73
N MET A 34 -8.30 6.41 -4.41
CA MET A 34 -8.40 7.83 -4.15
C MET A 34 -9.71 8.37 -4.75
N VAL A 35 -10.47 9.11 -3.94
CA VAL A 35 -11.67 9.85 -4.35
C VAL A 35 -11.41 11.31 -4.03
N GLU A 36 -11.45 12.18 -5.05
CA GLU A 36 -11.16 13.62 -4.90
C GLU A 36 -9.80 13.93 -4.24
N GLY A 37 -8.80 13.08 -4.49
CA GLY A 37 -7.44 13.22 -3.93
C GLY A 37 -7.30 12.72 -2.49
N LEU A 38 -8.34 12.12 -1.93
CA LEU A 38 -8.31 11.51 -0.60
C LEU A 38 -8.46 9.99 -0.67
N VAL A 39 -7.68 9.26 0.12
CA VAL A 39 -7.88 7.82 0.29
C VAL A 39 -9.12 7.58 1.15
N ASP A 40 -10.13 6.89 0.61
CA ASP A 40 -11.31 6.52 1.40
C ASP A 40 -10.96 5.42 2.41
N MET A 41 -10.77 5.82 3.67
CA MET A 41 -10.45 4.94 4.79
C MET A 41 -11.66 4.66 5.69
N THR A 42 -12.85 5.18 5.35
CA THR A 42 -14.03 5.14 6.23
C THR A 42 -14.55 3.73 6.48
N SER A 43 -14.29 2.82 5.53
CA SER A 43 -14.77 1.44 5.55
C SER A 43 -13.67 0.41 5.80
N LEU A 44 -12.52 0.84 6.34
CA LEU A 44 -11.43 -0.08 6.65
C LEU A 44 -11.85 -1.06 7.77
N PRO A 45 -11.80 -2.39 7.53
CA PRO A 45 -12.11 -3.34 8.57
C PRO A 45 -11.02 -3.30 9.66
N ALA A 46 -11.39 -3.45 10.93
CA ALA A 46 -10.47 -3.39 12.08
C ALA A 46 -9.31 -4.41 12.07
N GLN A 47 -9.34 -5.37 11.13
CA GLN A 47 -8.40 -6.48 10.97
C GLN A 47 -7.40 -6.25 9.81
N VAL A 48 -7.21 -5.01 9.36
CA VAL A 48 -6.12 -4.68 8.43
C VAL A 48 -4.79 -4.70 9.19
N GLU A 49 -3.86 -5.53 8.72
CA GLU A 49 -2.56 -5.72 9.36
C GLU A 49 -1.47 -4.82 8.76
N VAL A 50 -1.57 -4.52 7.46
CA VAL A 50 -0.62 -3.66 6.75
C VAL A 50 -1.31 -2.95 5.59
N MET A 51 -0.83 -1.74 5.30
CA MET A 51 -1.23 -0.94 4.15
C MET A 51 -0.10 -0.97 3.12
N LEU A 52 -0.36 -1.61 1.98
CA LEU A 52 0.50 -1.56 0.81
C LEU A 52 0.17 -0.30 0.00
N VAL A 53 1.09 0.64 -0.04
CA VAL A 53 0.94 1.87 -0.82
C VAL A 53 1.80 1.73 -2.07
N TYR A 54 1.19 1.66 -3.25
CA TYR A 54 1.96 1.74 -4.49
C TYR A 54 2.53 3.15 -4.63
N ALA A 55 3.82 3.25 -4.92
CA ALA A 55 4.46 4.53 -5.16
C ALA A 55 3.84 5.18 -6.41
N GLY A 56 3.47 6.45 -6.28
CA GLY A 56 2.95 7.26 -7.38
C GLY A 56 4.05 7.66 -8.36
N LYS A 57 3.71 8.55 -9.30
CA LYS A 57 4.70 9.07 -10.27
C LYS A 57 5.66 10.08 -9.64
N THR A 58 5.24 10.67 -8.52
CA THR A 58 6.03 11.66 -7.81
C THR A 58 6.14 11.30 -6.33
N GLN A 59 7.24 11.71 -5.72
CA GLN A 59 7.44 11.60 -4.29
C GLN A 59 6.36 12.36 -3.51
N GLN A 60 5.95 13.53 -4.02
CA GLN A 60 4.95 14.36 -3.37
C GLN A 60 3.61 13.62 -3.25
N GLU A 61 3.12 13.06 -4.34
CA GLU A 61 1.89 12.25 -4.37
C GLU A 61 1.93 11.08 -3.37
N THR A 62 3.04 10.34 -3.37
CA THR A 62 3.25 9.22 -2.44
C THR A 62 3.28 9.70 -0.98
N SER A 63 3.96 10.82 -0.71
CA SER A 63 4.08 11.39 0.63
C SER A 63 2.74 11.92 1.14
N GLU A 64 1.93 12.53 0.26
CA GLU A 64 0.58 13.00 0.58
C GLU A 64 -0.32 11.83 0.98
N ILE A 65 -0.27 10.72 0.25
CA ILE A 65 -1.02 9.50 0.61
C ILE A 65 -0.57 8.97 1.98
N CYS A 66 0.74 8.83 2.21
CA CYS A 66 1.27 8.38 3.50
C CYS A 66 0.87 9.32 4.63
N GLN A 67 0.88 10.63 4.40
CA GLN A 67 0.46 11.62 5.38
C GLN A 67 -1.04 11.51 5.69
N GLN A 68 -1.90 11.31 4.68
CA GLN A 68 -3.32 11.08 4.89
C GLN A 68 -3.57 9.86 5.79
N ILE A 69 -2.81 8.77 5.59
CA ILE A 69 -2.87 7.56 6.44
C ILE A 69 -2.44 7.90 7.87
N ARG A 70 -1.34 8.62 8.03
CA ARG A 70 -0.83 8.99 9.36
C ARG A 70 -1.69 10.02 10.09
N CYS A 71 -2.45 10.84 9.39
CA CYS A 71 -3.37 11.82 9.98
C CYS A 71 -4.75 11.24 10.33
N ASN A 72 -5.08 10.03 9.87
CA ASN A 72 -6.36 9.40 10.16
C ASN A 72 -6.26 8.55 11.45
N SER A 73 -7.15 8.81 12.41
CA SER A 73 -7.14 8.14 13.73
C SER A 73 -7.32 6.63 13.66
N CYS A 74 -7.95 6.10 12.62
CA CYS A 74 -8.16 4.66 12.43
C CYS A 74 -6.90 3.95 11.89
N THR A 75 -6.01 4.68 11.21
CA THR A 75 -4.89 4.08 10.45
C THR A 75 -3.52 4.64 10.85
N VAL A 76 -3.46 5.64 11.74
CA VAL A 76 -2.23 6.29 12.20
C VAL A 76 -1.15 5.32 12.67
N ASN A 77 -1.54 4.23 13.33
CA ASN A 77 -0.63 3.22 13.87
C ASN A 77 -0.45 2.00 12.96
N MET A 78 -1.11 1.96 11.79
CA MET A 78 -0.99 0.81 10.88
C MET A 78 0.39 0.81 10.21
N PRO A 79 1.04 -0.35 10.05
CA PRO A 79 2.24 -0.49 9.23
C PRO A 79 1.96 -0.05 7.79
N ILE A 80 2.87 0.73 7.22
CA ILE A 80 2.84 1.13 5.80
C ILE A 80 4.05 0.48 5.14
N LEU A 81 3.81 -0.30 4.10
CA LEU A 81 4.83 -0.86 3.25
C LEU A 81 4.68 -0.24 1.85
N LEU A 82 5.70 0.51 1.44
CA LEU A 82 5.72 1.18 0.14
C LEU A 82 6.10 0.16 -0.94
N VAL A 83 5.24 0.00 -1.93
CA VAL A 83 5.48 -0.86 -3.09
C VAL A 83 6.07 -0.01 -4.21
N VAL A 84 7.31 -0.30 -4.58
CA VAL A 84 8.01 0.40 -5.68
C VAL A 84 8.22 -0.57 -6.83
N ASP A 85 7.83 -0.17 -8.04
CA ASP A 85 8.16 -0.94 -9.23
C ASP A 85 9.66 -0.83 -9.52
N ARG A 86 10.38 -1.96 -9.46
CA ARG A 86 11.82 -1.98 -9.72
C ARG A 86 12.20 -1.60 -11.15
N TYR A 87 11.24 -1.66 -12.08
CA TYR A 87 11.44 -1.27 -13.47
C TYR A 87 11.10 0.19 -13.71
N ASP A 88 10.43 0.86 -12.75
CA ASP A 88 10.15 2.29 -12.81
C ASP A 88 11.23 3.09 -12.08
N VAL A 89 12.17 3.61 -12.87
CA VAL A 89 13.28 4.42 -12.37
C VAL A 89 12.79 5.68 -11.64
N THR A 90 11.60 6.18 -11.96
CA THR A 90 11.04 7.36 -11.29
C THR A 90 10.58 7.06 -9.86
N GLN A 91 10.21 5.81 -9.58
CA GLN A 91 9.79 5.37 -8.25
C GLN A 91 10.96 4.94 -7.36
N SER A 92 12.07 4.51 -7.97
CA SER A 92 13.26 4.08 -7.23
C SER A 92 13.88 5.18 -6.35
N SER A 93 13.73 6.46 -6.73
CA SER A 93 14.14 7.60 -5.90
C SER A 93 13.15 7.92 -4.78
N ILE A 94 11.88 7.52 -4.90
CA ILE A 94 10.85 7.71 -3.88
C ILE A 94 11.14 6.82 -2.66
N ALA A 95 11.61 5.59 -2.89
CA ALA A 95 11.99 4.64 -1.84
C ALA A 95 13.08 5.18 -0.90
N THR A 96 14.05 5.92 -1.44
CA THR A 96 15.22 6.39 -0.67
C THR A 96 14.96 7.65 0.13
N GLN A 97 13.87 8.37 -0.16
CA GLN A 97 13.57 9.68 0.43
C GLN A 97 12.29 9.70 1.27
N THR A 98 11.50 8.62 1.26
CA THR A 98 10.35 8.45 2.16
C THR A 98 10.85 7.90 3.49
N ASP A 99 11.41 8.80 4.32
CA ASP A 99 12.35 8.55 5.42
C ASP A 99 11.88 7.63 6.59
N LYS A 100 10.73 6.96 6.48
CA LYS A 100 10.13 6.12 7.54
C LYS A 100 9.25 4.96 7.03
N ALA A 101 9.17 4.73 5.73
CA ALA A 101 8.38 3.62 5.20
C ALA A 101 9.30 2.43 4.91
N ASP A 102 8.92 1.24 5.38
CA ASP A 102 9.49 0.03 4.84
C ASP A 102 9.14 -0.05 3.34
N VAL A 103 10.04 -0.60 2.54
CA VAL A 103 9.87 -0.66 1.07
C VAL A 103 9.93 -2.11 0.61
N ILE A 104 9.03 -2.47 -0.31
CA ILE A 104 9.07 -3.72 -1.06
C ILE A 104 9.12 -3.42 -2.56
N LEU A 105 9.93 -4.19 -3.28
CA LEU A 105 10.12 -4.00 -4.71
C LEU A 105 9.24 -4.95 -5.51
N ALA A 106 8.27 -4.43 -6.25
CA ALA A 106 7.52 -5.20 -7.21
C ALA A 106 8.41 -5.59 -8.42
N PRO A 107 8.23 -6.79 -9.01
CA PRO A 107 7.45 -7.91 -8.46
C PRO A 107 8.13 -8.54 -7.24
N PHE A 108 7.33 -8.88 -6.23
CA PHE A 108 7.61 -9.59 -4.98
C PHE A 108 6.79 -10.89 -4.80
N LYS A 109 7.12 -11.68 -3.78
CA LYS A 109 6.37 -12.86 -3.33
C LYS A 109 5.87 -12.69 -1.89
N SER A 110 4.92 -13.55 -1.49
CA SER A 110 4.44 -13.62 -0.09
C SER A 110 5.54 -13.80 0.96
N GLU A 111 6.70 -14.34 0.60
CA GLU A 111 7.81 -14.61 1.50
C GLU A 111 8.63 -13.36 1.83
N GLU A 112 8.47 -12.30 1.03
CA GLU A 112 9.13 -11.01 1.19
C GLU A 112 8.31 -10.01 2.04
N LEU A 113 7.15 -10.46 2.54
CA LEU A 113 6.16 -9.72 3.33
C LEU A 113 6.02 -10.34 4.72
#